data_AF-A0A139AA06-F1
#
_entry.id   AF-A0A139AA06-F1
#
_cell.length_a   1.000
_cell.length_b   1.000
_cell.length_c   1.000
_cell.angle_alpha   90.00
_cell.angle_beta   90.00
_cell.angle_gamma   90.00
#
_symmetry.space_group_name_H-M   'P 1'
#
loop_
_entity.id
_entity.type
_entity.pdbx_description
1 polymer ?
#
loop_
_entity_poly.entity_id
_entity_poly.type
_entity_poly.pdbx_seq_one_letter_code
_entity_poly.pdbx_strand_id
1 'polypeptide(L)'
;MEGDRIPVFCSLLLLVLIFAGLRLPPFEVLRQSWNEECSWQEPRGGELGFENEHDIIIDSAARWFESPQLVTAKGRERKKCWDKTLSESTAARASEPSEEQKSDFDVVMHIFAWKRTHSLQRLLESIAGADYTGWECRPIDLDFHIDGDAKLEVVLMVEAFSWTRGTKRIHLRTTRAGLKKNVLGAWTPTTSDTRKFALFLEDDVEVSPLYFQYIVWCISTFFSSQLQQVNEFLMGCSLYTPRVDELNTTTDPQHPKPWTPPTVLPQSDTSEVHGYDSATFYFQLPCSWGAVWQGSLWARFRQYASQRDRIADTLGLENVEKSLRHMPDLRSRTWRNSWKRIMNEFMFMQGMYMVYVSFPNETSFSTNHYEEGVHTVADGHEIKMSDKLRPPELVDKRFTVPLFTLEDKRTVLKDLHRLASGIMDSMNTVGWRDPLPVVNILHELEPQGKEGLRVNGERQKMLWRDTVLNLLGENSWSETIP
;
A
#
# COMPACT_ATOMS: atom_id res chain seq x y z
N MET A 1 -8.92 -20.20 46.76
CA MET A 1 -7.83 -19.97 45.80
C MET A 1 -7.43 -21.31 45.19
N GLU A 2 -8.22 -21.85 44.26
CA GLU A 2 -7.82 -22.98 43.39
C GLU A 2 -8.85 -23.25 42.27
N GLY A 3 -9.51 -22.21 41.73
CA GLY A 3 -10.54 -22.35 40.69
C GLY A 3 -10.13 -21.90 39.28
N ASP A 4 -9.16 -20.98 39.16
CA ASP A 4 -8.92 -20.25 37.89
C ASP A 4 -7.78 -20.81 37.02
N ARG A 5 -7.20 -21.96 37.37
CA ARG A 5 -6.04 -22.53 36.63
C ARG A 5 -6.38 -23.66 35.66
N ILE A 6 -7.61 -24.17 35.67
CA ILE A 6 -8.02 -25.29 34.81
C ILE A 6 -8.26 -24.86 33.35
N PRO A 7 -8.90 -23.71 33.04
CA PRO A 7 -9.17 -23.33 31.64
C PRO A 7 -7.90 -23.02 30.84
N VAL A 8 -6.94 -22.34 31.47
CA VAL A 8 -5.67 -21.93 30.82
C VAL A 8 -4.78 -23.13 30.50
N PHE A 9 -4.77 -24.16 31.36
CA PHE A 9 -3.99 -25.36 31.14
C PHE A 9 -4.53 -26.20 29.97
N CYS A 10 -5.85 -26.24 29.80
CA CYS A 10 -6.49 -26.97 28.69
C CYS A 10 -6.33 -26.26 27.34
N SER A 11 -6.39 -24.93 27.28
CA SER A 11 -6.11 -24.16 26.05
C SER A 11 -4.64 -24.32 25.59
N LEU A 12 -3.71 -24.39 26.54
CA LEU A 12 -2.30 -24.69 26.27
C LEU A 12 -2.11 -26.14 25.77
N LEU A 13 -2.84 -27.11 26.33
CA LEU A 13 -2.79 -28.51 25.87
C LEU A 13 -3.33 -28.66 24.43
N LEU A 14 -4.40 -27.93 24.09
CA LEU A 14 -4.94 -27.91 22.72
C LEU A 14 -3.96 -27.29 21.72
N LEU A 15 -3.30 -26.19 22.10
CA LEU A 15 -2.21 -25.57 21.34
C LEU A 15 -1.04 -26.55 21.15
N VAL A 16 -0.61 -27.26 22.21
CA VAL A 16 0.48 -28.25 22.14
C VAL A 16 0.13 -29.42 21.20
N LEU A 17 -1.12 -29.90 21.21
CA LEU A 17 -1.57 -30.98 20.32
C LEU A 17 -1.65 -30.53 18.85
N ILE A 18 -2.04 -29.28 18.60
CA ILE A 18 -2.05 -28.66 17.26
C ILE A 18 -0.61 -28.47 16.73
N PHE A 19 0.33 -28.04 17.58
CA PHE A 19 1.74 -27.90 17.23
C PHE A 19 2.46 -29.25 17.02
N ALA A 20 1.97 -30.34 17.61
CA ALA A 20 2.57 -31.68 17.50
C ALA A 20 2.13 -32.48 16.26
N GLY A 21 1.19 -31.97 15.45
CA GLY A 21 0.76 -32.62 14.19
C GLY A 21 -0.04 -33.92 14.37
N LEU A 22 -0.63 -34.14 15.54
CA LEU A 22 -1.50 -35.28 15.80
C LEU A 22 -2.91 -35.00 15.29
N ARG A 23 -3.54 -35.99 14.64
CA ARG A 23 -4.95 -35.88 14.23
C ARG A 23 -5.85 -35.84 15.47
N LEU A 24 -6.61 -34.77 15.63
CA LEU A 24 -7.64 -34.67 16.67
C LEU A 24 -8.81 -35.64 16.36
N PRO A 25 -9.46 -36.22 17.39
CA PRO A 25 -10.68 -37.00 17.19
C PRO A 25 -11.85 -36.15 16.67
N PRO A 26 -12.90 -36.78 16.10
CA PRO A 26 -14.11 -36.07 15.65
C PRO A 26 -14.75 -35.24 16.77
N PHE A 27 -15.30 -34.09 16.40
CA PHE A 27 -15.87 -33.09 17.31
C PHE A 27 -16.87 -33.65 18.34
N GLU A 28 -17.70 -34.62 17.96
CA GLU A 28 -18.64 -35.26 18.90
C GLU A 28 -17.96 -36.01 20.06
N VAL A 29 -16.76 -36.58 19.84
CA VAL A 29 -16.04 -37.38 20.86
C VAL A 29 -15.39 -36.47 21.91
N LEU A 30 -14.87 -35.32 21.47
CA LEU A 30 -14.30 -34.30 22.37
C LEU A 30 -15.41 -33.66 23.23
N ARG A 31 -16.59 -33.44 22.66
CA ARG A 31 -17.74 -32.89 23.37
C ARG A 31 -18.32 -33.85 24.42
N GLN A 32 -18.37 -35.15 24.13
CA GLN A 32 -18.83 -36.17 25.09
C GLN A 32 -17.86 -36.31 26.28
N SER A 33 -16.55 -36.38 26.01
CA SER A 33 -15.54 -36.51 27.07
C SER A 33 -15.52 -35.29 28.01
N TRP A 34 -15.80 -34.09 27.48
CA TRP A 34 -15.88 -32.85 28.25
C TRP A 34 -17.06 -32.78 29.21
N ASN A 35 -18.21 -33.35 28.82
CA ASN A 35 -19.42 -33.39 29.65
C ASN A 35 -19.37 -34.46 30.76
N GLU A 36 -18.54 -35.50 30.62
CA GLU A 36 -18.40 -36.57 31.62
C GLU A 36 -17.40 -36.23 32.75
N GLU A 37 -16.38 -35.41 32.50
CA GLU A 37 -15.37 -35.03 33.52
C GLU A 37 -15.71 -33.77 34.32
N CYS A 38 -16.64 -32.93 33.85
CA CYS A 38 -17.06 -31.72 34.55
C CYS A 38 -18.46 -31.91 35.16
N SER A 39 -18.54 -32.33 36.43
CA SER A 39 -19.79 -32.34 37.19
C SER A 39 -20.25 -30.90 37.52
N TRP A 40 -20.80 -30.20 36.54
CA TRP A 40 -21.44 -28.90 36.72
C TRP A 40 -22.92 -29.12 37.08
N GLN A 41 -23.31 -28.77 38.32
CA GLN A 41 -24.72 -28.65 38.69
C GLN A 41 -25.22 -27.25 38.31
N GLU A 42 -26.27 -27.18 37.50
CA GLU A 42 -26.94 -25.92 37.14
C GLU A 42 -27.50 -25.19 38.38
N PRO A 43 -27.23 -23.88 38.55
CA PRO A 43 -28.01 -23.06 39.46
C PRO A 43 -29.38 -22.75 38.84
N ARG A 44 -30.44 -23.00 39.60
CA ARG A 44 -31.80 -22.62 39.22
C ARG A 44 -31.95 -21.10 39.20
N GLY A 45 -32.31 -20.56 38.04
CA GLY A 45 -33.05 -19.30 37.88
C GLY A 45 -32.21 -18.08 37.48
N GLY A 46 -32.48 -17.58 36.28
CA GLY A 46 -32.06 -16.24 35.83
C GLY A 46 -31.60 -16.24 34.37
N GLU A 47 -32.49 -15.88 33.45
CA GLU A 47 -32.18 -15.65 32.03
C GLU A 47 -31.16 -14.50 31.88
N LEU A 48 -29.94 -14.82 31.47
CA LEU A 48 -29.00 -13.92 30.80
C LEU A 48 -28.30 -14.73 29.71
N GLY A 49 -28.69 -14.49 28.45
CA GLY A 49 -28.09 -15.11 27.28
C GLY A 49 -26.67 -14.60 27.06
N PHE A 50 -25.69 -15.40 27.48
CA PHE A 50 -24.35 -15.41 26.90
C PHE A 50 -24.29 -16.57 25.92
N GLU A 51 -24.61 -16.31 24.65
CA GLU A 51 -24.17 -17.20 23.58
C GLU A 51 -22.65 -17.03 23.41
N ASN A 52 -21.94 -18.14 23.41
CA ASN A 52 -20.51 -18.26 23.69
C ASN A 52 -19.61 -17.58 22.63
N GLU A 53 -18.87 -16.54 23.02
CA GLU A 53 -17.76 -15.97 22.23
C GLU A 53 -16.68 -17.02 21.88
N HIS A 54 -16.58 -18.11 22.67
CA HIS A 54 -15.65 -19.21 22.45
C HIS A 54 -16.00 -20.11 21.25
N ASP A 55 -17.29 -20.31 20.95
CA ASP A 55 -17.72 -21.15 19.82
C ASP A 55 -17.47 -20.43 18.48
N ILE A 56 -17.55 -19.09 18.47
CA ILE A 56 -17.25 -18.24 17.30
C ILE A 56 -15.76 -18.24 16.96
N ILE A 57 -14.87 -18.30 17.96
CA ILE A 57 -13.41 -18.34 17.79
C ILE A 57 -12.99 -19.65 17.11
N ILE A 58 -13.58 -20.78 17.52
CA ILE A 58 -13.30 -22.10 16.94
C ILE A 58 -13.87 -22.19 15.52
N ASP A 59 -15.08 -21.68 15.29
CA ASP A 59 -15.75 -21.72 13.99
C ASP A 59 -15.05 -20.83 12.94
N SER A 60 -14.50 -19.68 13.35
CA SER A 60 -13.74 -18.79 12.46
C SER A 60 -12.39 -19.39 12.04
N ALA A 61 -11.70 -20.08 12.96
CA ALA A 61 -10.47 -20.81 12.65
C ALA A 61 -10.76 -22.03 11.75
N ALA A 62 -11.84 -22.76 12.02
CA ALA A 62 -12.26 -23.92 11.23
C ALA A 62 -12.62 -23.54 9.78
N ARG A 63 -13.37 -22.45 9.57
CA ARG A 63 -13.73 -21.96 8.23
C ARG A 63 -12.52 -21.56 7.38
N TRP A 64 -11.42 -21.10 8.01
CA TRP A 64 -10.18 -20.80 7.31
C TRP A 64 -9.44 -22.09 6.85
N PHE A 65 -9.51 -23.16 7.64
CA PHE A 65 -8.98 -24.48 7.27
C PHE A 65 -9.87 -25.24 6.26
N GLU A 66 -11.16 -24.93 6.18
CA GLU A 66 -12.12 -25.55 5.26
C GLU A 66 -12.19 -24.89 3.87
N SER A 67 -11.48 -23.78 3.64
CA SER A 67 -11.40 -23.15 2.32
C SER A 67 -10.73 -24.09 1.30
N PRO A 68 -11.38 -24.47 0.17
CA PRO A 68 -10.92 -25.56 -0.71
C PRO A 68 -9.58 -25.38 -1.44
N GLN A 69 -8.79 -24.34 -1.16
CA GLN A 69 -7.55 -24.05 -1.90
C GLN A 69 -6.25 -24.52 -1.21
N LEU A 70 -6.30 -25.15 -0.02
CA LEU A 70 -5.07 -25.43 0.75
C LEU A 70 -4.78 -26.91 1.09
N VAL A 71 -5.54 -27.86 0.53
CA VAL A 71 -5.20 -29.29 0.66
C VAL A 71 -4.77 -29.87 -0.69
N THR A 72 -3.55 -29.58 -1.11
CA THR A 72 -2.82 -30.50 -2.00
C THR A 72 -1.59 -31.04 -1.29
N ALA A 73 -1.75 -32.26 -0.79
CA ALA A 73 -0.66 -33.08 -0.27
C ALA A 73 0.32 -33.45 -1.40
N LYS A 74 1.36 -32.63 -1.63
CA LYS A 74 2.60 -33.04 -2.31
C LYS A 74 3.85 -32.38 -1.70
N GLY A 75 3.89 -32.29 -0.38
CA GLY A 75 5.07 -31.88 0.37
C GLY A 75 5.88 -33.07 0.88
N ARG A 76 6.52 -33.86 0.01
CA ARG A 76 7.66 -34.74 0.42
C ARG A 76 8.56 -35.35 -0.67
N GLU A 77 8.34 -35.13 -1.97
CA GLU A 77 9.22 -35.72 -3.01
C GLU A 77 10.04 -34.73 -3.86
N ARG A 78 9.97 -33.42 -3.61
CA ARG A 78 10.68 -32.42 -4.45
C ARG A 78 12.14 -32.14 -4.12
N LYS A 79 12.76 -32.91 -3.22
CA LYS A 79 14.19 -32.78 -2.86
C LYS A 79 15.13 -33.76 -3.58
N LYS A 80 14.64 -34.60 -4.50
CA LYS A 80 15.44 -35.59 -5.25
C LYS A 80 15.49 -35.39 -6.77
N CYS A 81 14.91 -34.31 -7.29
CA CYS A 81 14.79 -34.08 -8.74
C CYS A 81 15.62 -32.88 -9.25
N TRP A 82 16.82 -32.65 -8.70
CA TRP A 82 17.72 -31.61 -9.20
C TRP A 82 19.04 -32.14 -9.81
N ASP A 83 19.43 -33.40 -9.56
CA ASP A 83 20.72 -33.94 -10.05
C ASP A 83 20.62 -35.06 -11.12
N LYS A 84 19.44 -35.34 -11.68
CA LYS A 84 19.26 -36.49 -12.60
C LYS A 84 18.64 -36.18 -13.98
N THR A 85 18.46 -34.91 -14.31
CA THR A 85 17.92 -34.48 -15.62
C THR A 85 18.94 -33.65 -16.41
N LEU A 86 20.24 -33.90 -16.17
CA LEU A 86 21.37 -33.35 -16.92
C LEU A 86 22.13 -34.48 -17.64
N SER A 87 21.39 -35.41 -18.24
CA SER A 87 21.83 -36.18 -19.40
C SER A 87 20.59 -36.72 -20.08
N GLU A 88 20.48 -36.53 -21.40
CA GLU A 88 19.40 -37.03 -22.27
C GLU A 88 18.20 -36.08 -22.48
N SER A 89 18.40 -35.02 -23.27
CA SER A 89 17.65 -34.84 -24.53
C SER A 89 18.16 -33.60 -25.27
N THR A 90 19.03 -33.83 -26.25
CA THR A 90 19.30 -32.91 -27.35
C THR A 90 18.05 -32.67 -28.20
N ALA A 91 17.86 -31.43 -28.64
CA ALA A 91 16.95 -30.93 -29.68
C ALA A 91 15.57 -30.37 -29.24
N ALA A 92 15.59 -29.18 -28.64
CA ALA A 92 14.68 -28.08 -28.97
C ALA A 92 15.31 -26.77 -28.47
N ARG A 93 15.85 -25.97 -29.39
CA ARG A 93 16.59 -24.73 -29.09
C ARG A 93 15.58 -23.60 -28.85
N ALA A 94 14.98 -23.55 -27.67
CA ALA A 94 14.50 -22.29 -27.10
C ALA A 94 15.69 -21.70 -26.33
N SER A 95 16.08 -20.49 -26.66
CA SER A 95 17.16 -19.77 -25.98
C SER A 95 16.82 -19.66 -24.49
N GLU A 96 17.65 -20.26 -23.64
CA GLU A 96 17.68 -19.95 -22.21
C GLU A 96 17.92 -18.43 -22.05
N PRO A 97 17.17 -17.73 -21.17
CA PRO A 97 17.45 -16.33 -20.89
C PRO A 97 18.84 -16.24 -20.26
N SER A 98 19.72 -15.43 -20.86
CA SER A 98 21.07 -15.18 -20.36
C SER A 98 21.04 -14.66 -18.92
N GLU A 99 22.11 -14.91 -18.15
CA GLU A 99 22.30 -14.45 -16.77
C GLU A 99 22.18 -12.91 -16.58
N GLU A 100 22.02 -12.13 -17.65
CA GLU A 100 21.94 -10.67 -17.67
C GLU A 100 20.57 -10.07 -17.34
N GLN A 101 19.48 -10.85 -17.21
CA GLN A 101 18.15 -10.33 -16.85
C GLN A 101 17.80 -10.46 -15.36
N LYS A 102 18.77 -10.29 -14.48
CA LYS A 102 18.51 -10.12 -13.04
C LYS A 102 18.08 -8.67 -12.78
N SER A 103 16.79 -8.46 -12.53
CA SER A 103 16.22 -7.18 -12.09
C SER A 103 17.00 -6.57 -10.91
N ASP A 104 17.67 -5.42 -11.11
CA ASP A 104 18.60 -4.84 -10.14
C ASP A 104 17.92 -4.07 -8.99
N PHE A 105 16.84 -4.59 -8.40
CA PHE A 105 16.15 -3.89 -7.31
C PHE A 105 15.45 -4.84 -6.34
N ASP A 106 15.22 -4.33 -5.13
CA ASP A 106 14.50 -5.01 -4.06
C ASP A 106 13.15 -4.33 -3.82
N VAL A 107 12.11 -5.14 -3.58
CA VAL A 107 10.77 -4.66 -3.21
C VAL A 107 10.37 -5.28 -1.87
N VAL A 108 9.99 -4.44 -0.91
CA VAL A 108 9.40 -4.85 0.37
C VAL A 108 7.95 -4.39 0.41
N MET A 109 7.05 -5.23 0.90
CA MET A 109 5.64 -4.91 1.06
C MET A 109 5.34 -4.60 2.52
N HIS A 110 4.67 -3.47 2.75
CA HIS A 110 4.21 -3.05 4.07
C HIS A 110 2.69 -2.97 4.09
N ILE A 111 2.08 -3.73 4.99
CA ILE A 111 0.63 -3.75 5.19
C ILE A 111 0.29 -3.08 6.52
N PHE A 112 -0.59 -2.08 6.48
CA PHE A 112 -1.08 -1.37 7.66
C PHE A 112 -2.47 -1.88 8.04
N ALA A 113 -2.64 -2.31 9.28
CA ALA A 113 -3.90 -2.87 9.77
C ALA A 113 -4.22 -2.39 11.21
N TRP A 114 -5.51 -2.41 11.56
CA TRP A 114 -5.95 -2.09 12.93
C TRP A 114 -7.14 -2.91 13.41
N LYS A 115 -8.37 -2.60 12.96
CA LYS A 115 -9.60 -3.27 13.46
C LYS A 115 -10.55 -3.80 12.38
N ARG A 116 -10.18 -3.75 11.09
CA ARG A 116 -11.04 -4.20 9.98
C ARG A 116 -10.60 -5.57 9.45
N THR A 117 -11.10 -6.63 10.08
CA THR A 117 -10.80 -8.04 9.81
C THR A 117 -11.18 -8.43 8.39
N HIS A 118 -12.43 -8.19 7.98
CA HIS A 118 -12.90 -8.62 6.65
C HIS A 118 -12.24 -7.83 5.51
N SER A 119 -11.97 -6.54 5.75
CA SER A 119 -11.26 -5.72 4.77
C SER A 119 -9.81 -6.19 4.59
N LEU A 120 -9.11 -6.47 5.70
CA LEU A 120 -7.78 -7.05 5.67
C LEU A 120 -7.76 -8.42 4.98
N GLN A 121 -8.77 -9.26 5.23
CA GLN A 121 -8.91 -10.55 4.55
C GLN A 121 -8.93 -10.38 3.03
N ARG A 122 -9.78 -9.48 2.51
CA ARG A 122 -9.88 -9.17 1.08
C ARG A 122 -8.53 -8.71 0.51
N LEU A 123 -7.82 -7.83 1.21
CA LEU A 123 -6.47 -7.42 0.82
C LEU A 123 -5.52 -8.64 0.73
N LEU A 124 -5.47 -9.47 1.77
CA LEU A 124 -4.55 -10.62 1.83
C LEU A 124 -4.84 -11.68 0.77
N GLU A 125 -6.12 -11.93 0.49
CA GLU A 125 -6.55 -12.83 -0.59
C GLU A 125 -6.10 -12.28 -1.96
N SER A 126 -6.27 -10.97 -2.20
CA SER A 126 -5.84 -10.33 -3.45
C SER A 126 -4.32 -10.36 -3.65
N ILE A 127 -3.54 -10.18 -2.58
CA ILE A 127 -2.07 -10.27 -2.62
C ILE A 127 -1.61 -11.71 -2.87
N ALA A 128 -2.22 -12.68 -2.19
CA ALA A 128 -1.86 -14.09 -2.34
C ALA A 128 -2.20 -14.63 -3.74
N GLY A 129 -3.31 -14.19 -4.32
CA GLY A 129 -3.80 -14.60 -5.65
C GLY A 129 -3.13 -13.92 -6.84
N ALA A 130 -2.18 -13.00 -6.62
CA ALA A 130 -1.56 -12.24 -7.69
C ALA A 130 -0.49 -13.01 -8.47
N ASP A 131 -0.18 -12.50 -9.66
CA ASP A 131 0.78 -13.04 -10.60
C ASP A 131 2.18 -12.45 -10.38
N TYR A 132 3.06 -13.29 -9.82
CA TYR A 132 4.47 -12.98 -9.60
C TYR A 132 5.40 -13.72 -10.58
N THR A 133 4.86 -14.18 -11.72
CA THR A 133 5.65 -14.91 -12.73
C THR A 133 6.90 -14.12 -13.09
N GLY A 134 8.05 -14.78 -13.10
CA GLY A 134 9.35 -14.17 -13.43
C GLY A 134 10.07 -13.53 -12.24
N TRP A 135 9.50 -13.62 -11.03
CA TRP A 135 10.11 -13.12 -9.79
C TRP A 135 10.35 -14.23 -8.75
N GLU A 136 10.36 -15.51 -9.15
CA GLU A 136 10.42 -16.65 -8.23
C GLU A 136 11.78 -16.78 -7.52
N CYS A 137 12.85 -16.26 -8.12
CA CYS A 137 14.21 -16.36 -7.58
C CYS A 137 14.58 -15.20 -6.63
N ARG A 138 13.66 -14.27 -6.35
CA ARG A 138 13.89 -13.11 -5.49
C ARG A 138 12.85 -13.04 -4.37
N PRO A 139 13.28 -12.94 -3.11
CA PRO A 139 12.34 -12.81 -2.01
C PRO A 139 11.63 -11.45 -2.08
N ILE A 140 10.33 -11.45 -1.82
CA ILE A 140 9.53 -10.27 -1.56
C ILE A 140 9.17 -10.32 -0.09
N ASP A 141 9.82 -9.50 0.72
CA ASP A 141 9.52 -9.45 2.15
C ASP A 141 8.17 -8.78 2.41
N LEU A 142 7.48 -9.25 3.45
CA LEU A 142 6.16 -8.80 3.84
C LEU A 142 6.12 -8.42 5.33
N ASP A 143 5.94 -7.13 5.59
CA ASP A 143 5.95 -6.53 6.91
C ASP A 143 4.55 -6.04 7.28
N PHE A 144 3.96 -6.64 8.30
CA PHE A 144 2.70 -6.21 8.88
C PHE A 144 2.92 -5.18 9.97
N HIS A 145 2.22 -4.05 9.88
CA HIS A 145 2.23 -2.96 10.87
C HIS A 145 0.86 -2.83 11.49
N ILE A 146 0.69 -3.44 12.66
CA ILE A 146 -0.57 -3.51 13.40
C ILE A 146 -0.55 -2.44 14.51
N ASP A 147 -1.48 -1.47 14.47
CA ASP A 147 -1.56 -0.43 15.51
C ASP A 147 -2.00 -1.02 16.86
N GLY A 148 -1.75 -0.28 17.94
CA GLY A 148 -2.17 -0.69 19.27
C GLY A 148 -3.70 -0.70 19.42
N ASP A 149 -4.17 -1.50 20.36
CA ASP A 149 -5.60 -1.82 20.55
C ASP A 149 -6.25 -2.46 19.31
N ALA A 150 -5.47 -3.19 18.50
CA ALA A 150 -6.00 -3.92 17.35
C ALA A 150 -7.01 -5.00 17.77
N LYS A 151 -7.90 -5.33 16.83
CA LYS A 151 -8.87 -6.41 17.01
C LYS A 151 -8.13 -7.76 17.05
N LEU A 152 -8.47 -8.66 17.97
CA LEU A 152 -7.76 -9.93 18.16
C LEU A 152 -7.77 -10.78 16.87
N GLU A 153 -8.89 -10.78 16.16
CA GLU A 153 -9.08 -11.49 14.90
C GLU A 153 -8.14 -10.97 13.80
N VAL A 154 -7.82 -9.68 13.80
CA VAL A 154 -6.79 -9.12 12.89
C VAL A 154 -5.41 -9.68 13.23
N VAL A 155 -5.04 -9.75 14.51
CA VAL A 155 -3.74 -10.29 14.94
C VAL A 155 -3.61 -11.76 14.56
N LEU A 156 -4.63 -12.58 14.91
CA LEU A 156 -4.65 -14.01 14.60
C LEU A 156 -4.62 -14.27 13.08
N MET A 157 -5.34 -13.47 12.28
CA MET A 157 -5.33 -13.57 10.83
C MET A 157 -3.92 -13.33 10.25
N VAL A 158 -3.23 -12.28 10.73
CA VAL A 158 -1.87 -11.96 10.28
C VAL A 158 -0.87 -13.03 10.71
N GLU A 159 -1.01 -13.58 11.92
CA GLU A 159 -0.18 -14.69 12.41
C GLU A 159 -0.38 -15.96 11.57
N ALA A 160 -1.62 -16.30 11.22
CA ALA A 160 -1.98 -17.46 10.41
C ALA A 160 -1.64 -17.31 8.91
N PHE A 161 -1.56 -16.08 8.39
CA PHE A 161 -1.31 -15.83 6.97
C PHE A 161 0.03 -16.44 6.51
N SER A 162 -0.04 -17.37 5.55
CA SER A 162 1.15 -18.05 5.01
C SER A 162 1.74 -17.31 3.83
N TRP A 163 2.91 -16.68 4.03
CA TRP A 163 3.65 -16.02 2.97
C TRP A 163 4.83 -16.89 2.49
N THR A 164 4.80 -17.32 1.24
CA THR A 164 5.77 -18.27 0.67
C THR A 164 6.83 -17.61 -0.23
N ARG A 165 6.74 -16.29 -0.43
CA ARG A 165 7.56 -15.55 -1.40
C ARG A 165 8.69 -14.74 -0.76
N GLY A 166 8.83 -14.75 0.55
CA GLY A 166 9.87 -14.02 1.28
C GLY A 166 9.65 -14.08 2.78
N THR A 167 10.31 -13.20 3.53
CA THR A 167 10.18 -13.19 5.00
C THR A 167 8.88 -12.49 5.41
N LYS A 168 8.07 -13.13 6.26
CA LYS A 168 6.94 -12.47 6.94
C LYS A 168 7.41 -11.90 8.28
N ARG A 169 7.17 -10.61 8.53
CA ARG A 169 7.43 -9.94 9.81
C ARG A 169 6.16 -9.27 10.33
N ILE A 170 5.98 -9.30 11.65
CA ILE A 170 4.80 -8.73 12.31
C ILE A 170 5.27 -7.72 13.34
N HIS A 171 4.83 -6.47 13.17
CA HIS A 171 5.11 -5.34 14.03
C HIS A 171 3.81 -4.92 14.72
N LEU A 172 3.55 -5.48 15.90
CA LEU A 172 2.41 -5.13 16.73
C LEU A 172 2.80 -4.05 17.75
N ARG A 173 2.08 -2.93 17.79
CA ARG A 173 2.29 -1.87 18.78
C ARG A 173 1.53 -2.18 20.07
N THR A 174 2.16 -1.84 21.20
CA THR A 174 1.54 -1.98 22.52
C THR A 174 0.50 -0.90 22.83
N THR A 175 0.63 0.28 22.22
CA THR A 175 -0.27 1.42 22.43
C THR A 175 -0.69 2.02 21.10
N ARG A 176 -1.94 2.47 21.01
CA ARG A 176 -2.46 3.16 19.81
C ARG A 176 -1.63 4.40 19.48
N ALA A 177 -1.07 4.43 18.29
CA ALA A 177 -0.23 5.53 17.82
C ALA A 177 -0.81 6.28 16.63
N GLY A 178 -1.75 5.66 15.90
CA GLY A 178 -2.41 6.21 14.74
C GLY A 178 -1.62 6.04 13.44
N LEU A 179 -2.34 6.19 12.32
CA LEU A 179 -1.84 5.90 10.98
C LEU A 179 -0.57 6.68 10.62
N LYS A 180 -0.49 7.99 10.93
CA LYS A 180 0.72 8.80 10.65
C LYS A 180 1.97 8.19 11.27
N LYS A 181 1.92 7.79 12.55
CA LYS A 181 3.09 7.23 13.24
C LYS A 181 3.41 5.82 12.75
N ASN A 182 2.41 5.03 12.35
CA ASN A 182 2.64 3.72 11.76
C ASN A 182 3.35 3.83 10.41
N VAL A 183 2.83 4.66 9.50
CA VAL A 183 3.40 4.82 8.15
C VAL A 183 4.82 5.39 8.18
N LEU A 184 5.07 6.45 8.96
CA LEU A 184 6.41 7.07 9.06
C LEU A 184 7.44 6.17 9.77
N GLY A 185 6.98 5.23 10.59
CA GLY A 185 7.81 4.26 11.31
C GLY A 185 8.00 2.93 10.59
N ALA A 186 7.24 2.67 9.52
CA ALA A 186 7.12 1.35 8.89
C ALA A 186 8.38 0.87 8.20
N TRP A 187 9.07 1.82 7.55
CA TRP A 187 10.21 1.55 6.69
C TRP A 187 11.26 2.65 6.83
N THR A 188 12.50 2.24 7.08
CA THR A 188 13.62 3.14 7.39
C THR A 188 14.80 2.97 6.43
N PRO A 189 14.61 3.25 5.13
CA PRO A 189 15.73 3.27 4.17
C PRO A 189 16.68 4.45 4.47
N THR A 190 17.85 4.39 3.86
CA THR A 190 18.85 5.46 3.83
C THR A 190 18.75 6.26 2.53
N THR A 191 19.32 7.47 2.51
CA THR A 191 19.35 8.31 1.31
C THR A 191 20.18 7.70 0.16
N SER A 192 21.02 6.69 0.44
CA SER A 192 21.77 5.92 -0.55
C SER A 192 20.99 4.74 -1.15
N ASP A 193 19.83 4.37 -0.60
CA ASP A 193 19.04 3.21 -1.04
C ASP A 193 18.21 3.51 -2.31
N THR A 194 18.88 3.75 -3.43
CA THR A 194 18.23 4.12 -4.71
C THR A 194 17.58 2.94 -5.44
N ARG A 195 17.96 1.70 -5.07
CA ARG A 195 17.49 0.44 -5.65
C ARG A 195 16.56 -0.36 -4.73
N LYS A 196 16.14 0.23 -3.61
CA LYS A 196 15.14 -0.37 -2.71
C LYS A 196 13.82 0.35 -2.87
N PHE A 197 12.75 -0.43 -2.95
CA PHE A 197 11.40 0.06 -3.13
C PHE A 197 10.48 -0.54 -2.08
N ALA A 198 9.49 0.24 -1.66
CA ALA A 198 8.49 -0.21 -0.70
C ALA A 198 7.08 -0.02 -1.25
N LEU A 199 6.30 -1.09 -1.27
CA LEU A 199 4.87 -1.06 -1.56
C LEU A 199 4.10 -0.87 -0.26
N PHE A 200 3.30 0.19 -0.17
CA PHE A 200 2.46 0.48 0.99
C PHE A 200 0.99 0.20 0.66
N LEU A 201 0.35 -0.62 1.50
CA LEU A 201 -1.06 -1.01 1.38
C LEU A 201 -1.76 -0.88 2.74
N GLU A 202 -2.93 -0.25 2.76
CA GLU A 202 -3.82 -0.20 3.93
C GLU A 202 -4.87 -1.31 3.82
N ASP A 203 -5.45 -1.70 4.95
CA ASP A 203 -6.46 -2.78 5.06
C ASP A 203 -7.73 -2.56 4.21
N ASP A 204 -8.01 -1.36 3.72
CA ASP A 204 -9.14 -1.04 2.81
C ASP A 204 -8.79 -0.98 1.31
N VAL A 205 -7.58 -1.36 0.96
CA VAL A 205 -7.14 -1.52 -0.42
C VAL A 205 -7.39 -2.96 -0.89
N GLU A 206 -7.68 -3.13 -2.17
CA GLU A 206 -7.62 -4.41 -2.88
C GLU A 206 -6.74 -4.24 -4.12
N VAL A 207 -5.90 -5.23 -4.43
CA VAL A 207 -4.98 -5.17 -5.58
C VAL A 207 -5.41 -6.10 -6.70
N SER A 208 -5.20 -5.68 -7.95
CA SER A 208 -5.39 -6.52 -9.13
C SER A 208 -4.43 -7.71 -9.10
N PRO A 209 -4.80 -8.90 -9.63
CA PRO A 209 -3.84 -9.98 -9.85
C PRO A 209 -2.60 -9.59 -10.67
N LEU A 210 -2.64 -8.49 -11.43
CA LEU A 210 -1.51 -7.99 -12.23
C LEU A 210 -0.67 -6.90 -11.54
N TYR A 211 -1.00 -6.52 -10.30
CA TYR A 211 -0.37 -5.38 -9.64
C TYR A 211 1.16 -5.50 -9.56
N PHE A 212 1.68 -6.70 -9.28
CA PHE A 212 3.11 -6.89 -9.10
C PHE A 212 3.86 -6.83 -10.42
N GLN A 213 3.28 -7.34 -11.51
CA GLN A 213 3.82 -7.17 -12.86
C GLN A 213 3.94 -5.69 -13.23
N TYR A 214 2.92 -4.90 -12.89
CA TYR A 214 2.95 -3.44 -13.09
C TYR A 214 4.03 -2.76 -12.24
N ILE A 215 4.22 -3.15 -10.98
CA ILE A 215 5.32 -2.63 -10.14
C ILE A 215 6.68 -2.89 -10.79
N VAL A 216 6.92 -4.12 -11.25
CA VAL A 216 8.17 -4.50 -11.90
C VAL A 216 8.39 -3.67 -13.16
N TRP A 217 7.36 -3.51 -13.98
CA TRP A 217 7.40 -2.66 -15.17
C TRP A 217 7.72 -1.20 -14.82
N CYS A 218 7.03 -0.63 -13.83
CA CYS A 218 7.21 0.75 -13.38
C CYS A 218 8.65 1.02 -12.94
N ILE A 219 9.18 0.15 -12.06
CA ILE A 219 10.55 0.31 -11.55
C ILE A 219 11.57 0.17 -12.69
N SER A 220 11.38 -0.82 -13.56
CA SER A 220 12.29 -1.07 -14.69
C SER A 220 12.25 0.06 -15.72
N THR A 221 11.09 0.68 -15.92
CA THR A 221 10.89 1.73 -16.92
C THR A 221 11.34 3.09 -16.41
N PHE A 222 10.96 3.49 -15.19
CA PHE A 222 11.16 4.87 -14.73
C PHE A 222 12.35 5.05 -13.78
N PHE A 223 12.80 3.97 -13.14
CA PHE A 223 13.89 4.01 -12.17
C PHE A 223 15.13 3.26 -12.66
N SER A 224 15.29 3.07 -13.96
CA SER A 224 16.53 2.54 -14.52
C SER A 224 17.69 3.50 -14.25
N SER A 225 18.92 2.99 -14.21
CA SER A 225 20.13 3.81 -14.02
C SER A 225 20.26 4.90 -15.10
N GLN A 226 19.80 4.63 -16.32
CA GLN A 226 19.79 5.57 -17.45
C GLN A 226 18.86 6.77 -17.20
N LEU A 227 17.79 6.59 -16.44
CA LEU A 227 16.78 7.61 -16.15
C LEU A 227 16.99 8.31 -14.81
N GLN A 228 17.97 7.89 -14.02
CA GLN A 228 18.14 8.37 -12.64
C GLN A 228 18.41 9.88 -12.55
N GLN A 229 19.11 10.46 -13.53
CA GLN A 229 19.37 11.92 -13.55
C GLN A 229 18.13 12.73 -13.98
N VAL A 230 17.26 12.15 -14.81
CA VAL A 230 16.06 12.81 -15.34
C VAL A 230 14.87 12.67 -14.39
N ASN A 231 14.85 11.60 -13.60
CA ASN A 231 13.78 11.26 -12.66
C ASN A 231 14.19 11.44 -11.19
N GLU A 232 15.13 12.34 -10.89
CA GLU A 232 15.55 12.62 -9.49
C GLU A 232 14.36 13.04 -8.59
N PHE A 233 13.33 13.64 -9.19
CA PHE A 233 12.12 14.12 -8.49
C PHE A 233 10.94 13.13 -8.55
N LEU A 234 11.14 11.93 -9.10
CA LEU A 234 10.11 10.90 -9.17
C LEU A 234 10.08 10.09 -7.88
N MET A 235 9.09 10.33 -7.02
CA MET A 235 8.96 9.69 -5.71
C MET A 235 8.61 8.20 -5.76
N GLY A 236 7.90 7.79 -6.80
CA GLY A 236 7.25 6.49 -6.82
C GLY A 236 6.21 6.34 -7.91
N CYS A 237 5.44 5.25 -7.81
CA CYS A 237 4.37 4.91 -8.74
C CYS A 237 3.09 4.61 -7.95
N SER A 238 1.97 5.16 -8.42
CA SER A 238 0.64 4.80 -7.97
C SER A 238 0.17 3.52 -8.66
N LEU A 239 -0.51 2.66 -7.92
CA LEU A 239 -1.26 1.52 -8.45
C LEU A 239 -2.73 1.90 -8.74
N TYR A 240 -3.16 3.06 -8.24
CA TYR A 240 -4.53 3.56 -8.28
C TYR A 240 -4.70 4.67 -9.33
N THR A 241 -5.92 4.76 -9.89
CA THR A 241 -6.35 5.82 -10.82
C THR A 241 -7.28 6.82 -10.11
N PRO A 242 -6.86 8.08 -9.87
CA PRO A 242 -7.70 9.09 -9.22
C PRO A 242 -8.96 9.43 -10.01
N ARG A 243 -10.08 9.52 -9.28
CA ARG A 243 -11.42 9.88 -9.80
C ARG A 243 -11.98 11.17 -9.20
N VAL A 244 -11.25 11.77 -8.27
CA VAL A 244 -11.69 12.94 -7.51
C VAL A 244 -10.55 13.91 -7.33
N ASP A 245 -10.93 15.17 -7.20
CA ASP A 245 -10.06 16.24 -6.75
C ASP A 245 -9.94 16.20 -5.22
N GLU A 246 -8.83 15.66 -4.75
CA GLU A 246 -8.58 15.49 -3.31
C GLU A 246 -8.14 16.79 -2.63
N LEU A 247 -7.58 17.75 -3.38
CA LEU A 247 -6.76 18.81 -2.82
C LEU A 247 -7.32 20.22 -3.00
N ASN A 248 -8.12 20.50 -4.02
CA ASN A 248 -8.70 21.82 -4.15
C ASN A 248 -9.73 22.08 -3.04
N THR A 249 -9.77 23.33 -2.58
CA THR A 249 -10.71 23.76 -1.53
C THR A 249 -12.15 23.54 -1.97
N THR A 250 -12.95 22.96 -1.08
CA THR A 250 -14.37 22.68 -1.30
C THR A 250 -15.17 23.08 -0.06
N THR A 251 -16.40 23.54 -0.28
CA THR A 251 -17.38 23.77 0.79
C THR A 251 -17.97 22.47 1.32
N ASP A 252 -17.79 21.36 0.60
CA ASP A 252 -18.25 20.03 0.98
C ASP A 252 -17.08 19.02 0.92
N PRO A 253 -16.31 18.88 2.01
CA PRO A 253 -15.20 17.94 2.07
C PRO A 253 -15.66 16.46 1.97
N GLN A 254 -16.88 16.13 2.36
CA GLN A 254 -17.39 14.76 2.27
C GLN A 254 -17.75 14.38 0.82
N HIS A 255 -17.91 15.39 -0.05
CA HIS A 255 -18.18 15.23 -1.47
C HIS A 255 -17.16 15.96 -2.34
N PRO A 256 -15.91 15.42 -2.45
CA PRO A 256 -14.92 16.00 -3.36
C PRO A 256 -15.44 15.99 -4.80
N LYS A 257 -15.01 17.00 -5.56
CA LYS A 257 -15.41 17.14 -6.97
C LYS A 257 -14.87 15.95 -7.77
N PRO A 258 -15.67 15.37 -8.68
CA PRO A 258 -15.14 14.40 -9.65
C PRO A 258 -13.99 15.01 -10.45
N TRP A 259 -13.00 14.19 -10.74
CA TRP A 259 -11.87 14.53 -11.59
C TRP A 259 -11.48 13.32 -12.43
N THR A 260 -11.09 13.56 -13.68
CA THR A 260 -10.67 12.50 -14.59
C THR A 260 -9.23 12.76 -15.00
N PRO A 261 -8.35 11.74 -14.96
CA PRO A 261 -6.97 11.92 -15.37
C PRO A 261 -6.87 12.23 -16.86
N PRO A 262 -5.73 12.77 -17.32
CA PRO A 262 -5.42 12.79 -18.74
C PRO A 262 -5.44 11.34 -19.27
N THR A 263 -6.48 10.98 -20.03
CA THR A 263 -6.71 9.62 -20.54
C THR A 263 -6.34 9.47 -22.01
N VAL A 264 -6.05 8.23 -22.39
CA VAL A 264 -6.02 7.76 -23.79
C VAL A 264 -7.38 8.01 -24.44
N LEU A 265 -7.40 8.81 -25.51
CA LEU A 265 -8.61 8.95 -26.32
C LEU A 265 -8.91 7.61 -27.00
N PRO A 266 -10.15 7.11 -26.94
CA PRO A 266 -10.64 6.21 -27.97
C PRO A 266 -10.48 6.92 -29.33
N GLN A 267 -9.98 6.22 -30.35
CA GLN A 267 -9.79 6.75 -31.71
C GLN A 267 -11.13 7.06 -32.45
N SER A 268 -12.09 7.71 -31.81
CA SER A 268 -13.36 8.07 -32.43
C SER A 268 -13.70 9.55 -32.19
N ASP A 269 -13.48 10.32 -33.25
CA ASP A 269 -14.16 11.56 -33.66
C ASP A 269 -15.09 12.22 -32.64
N THR A 270 -14.56 13.03 -31.72
CA THR A 270 -15.15 14.33 -31.40
C THR A 270 -14.06 15.27 -30.86
N SER A 271 -14.04 16.45 -31.47
CA SER A 271 -13.26 17.63 -31.11
C SER A 271 -13.60 18.12 -29.69
N GLU A 272 -12.54 18.53 -28.96
CA GLU A 272 -12.52 19.14 -27.61
C GLU A 272 -12.36 18.20 -26.40
N VAL A 273 -11.28 17.40 -26.36
CA VAL A 273 -10.67 16.92 -25.10
C VAL A 273 -9.14 16.88 -25.30
N HIS A 274 -8.35 17.34 -24.32
CA HIS A 274 -6.89 17.24 -24.31
C HIS A 274 -6.44 15.76 -24.20
N GLY A 275 -6.53 15.04 -25.30
CA GLY A 275 -6.21 13.63 -25.39
C GLY A 275 -4.72 13.32 -25.46
N TYR A 276 -4.24 12.42 -24.61
CA TYR A 276 -2.86 11.93 -24.65
C TYR A 276 -2.85 10.44 -25.02
N ASP A 277 -1.99 9.99 -25.92
CA ASP A 277 -1.87 8.56 -26.30
C ASP A 277 -1.09 7.73 -25.25
N SER A 278 -1.28 8.05 -23.97
CA SER A 278 -0.58 7.38 -22.86
C SER A 278 -1.53 6.98 -21.75
N ALA A 279 -1.49 5.71 -21.36
CA ALA A 279 -2.16 5.19 -20.17
C ALA A 279 -1.39 5.50 -18.88
N THR A 280 -0.44 6.44 -18.94
CA THR A 280 0.36 6.91 -17.80
C THR A 280 0.61 8.41 -17.86
N PHE A 281 0.75 9.02 -16.69
CA PHE A 281 1.02 10.45 -16.53
C PHE A 281 1.80 10.72 -15.24
N TYR A 282 2.42 11.89 -15.14
CA TYR A 282 3.01 12.36 -13.89
C TYR A 282 2.00 13.19 -13.12
N PHE A 283 1.97 13.02 -11.80
CA PHE A 283 1.09 13.78 -10.95
C PHE A 283 1.82 14.21 -9.67
N GLN A 284 1.75 15.50 -9.34
CA GLN A 284 2.15 16.04 -8.05
C GLN A 284 1.08 15.78 -6.97
N LEU A 285 0.73 14.51 -6.80
CA LEU A 285 -0.17 14.02 -5.76
C LEU A 285 0.45 12.73 -5.19
N PRO A 286 0.68 12.62 -3.87
CA PRO A 286 1.01 11.34 -3.26
C PRO A 286 -0.17 10.39 -3.31
N CYS A 287 0.05 9.14 -3.69
CA CYS A 287 -0.97 8.11 -3.60
C CYS A 287 -0.98 7.45 -2.21
N SER A 288 -2.17 7.29 -1.61
CA SER A 288 -2.37 6.57 -0.34
C SER A 288 -3.16 5.26 -0.50
N TRP A 289 -3.50 4.88 -1.72
CA TRP A 289 -4.41 3.77 -2.02
C TRP A 289 -3.72 2.66 -2.83
N GLY A 290 -2.47 2.38 -2.49
CA GLY A 290 -1.58 1.49 -3.22
C GLY A 290 -0.51 2.27 -3.96
N ALA A 291 0.68 2.34 -3.37
CA ALA A 291 1.79 3.11 -3.90
C ALA A 291 3.13 2.41 -3.64
N VAL A 292 4.02 2.47 -4.63
CA VAL A 292 5.43 2.10 -4.49
C VAL A 292 6.27 3.34 -4.31
N TRP A 293 7.17 3.33 -3.34
CA TRP A 293 8.06 4.43 -2.97
C TRP A 293 9.52 4.06 -3.16
N GLN A 294 10.33 4.96 -3.70
CA GLN A 294 11.79 4.79 -3.76
C GLN A 294 12.44 5.07 -2.39
N GLY A 295 13.38 4.22 -1.97
CA GLY A 295 14.01 4.27 -0.65
C GLY A 295 14.76 5.56 -0.36
N SER A 296 15.63 6.00 -1.26
CA SER A 296 16.38 7.25 -1.10
C SER A 296 15.48 8.46 -0.90
N LEU A 297 14.38 8.56 -1.64
CA LEU A 297 13.44 9.68 -1.56
C LEU A 297 12.49 9.58 -0.37
N TRP A 298 12.06 8.37 -0.01
CA TRP A 298 11.32 8.13 1.23
C TRP A 298 12.15 8.51 2.47
N ALA A 299 13.45 8.21 2.46
CA ALA A 299 14.36 8.63 3.53
C ALA A 299 14.42 10.15 3.69
N ARG A 300 14.48 10.90 2.56
CA ARG A 300 14.43 12.37 2.55
C ARG A 300 13.11 12.89 3.10
N PHE A 301 11.98 12.30 2.68
CA PHE A 301 10.67 12.64 3.21
C PHE A 301 10.60 12.44 4.74
N ARG A 302 11.11 11.31 5.25
CA ARG A 302 11.14 11.04 6.70
C ARG A 302 11.98 12.06 7.46
N GLN A 303 13.12 12.50 6.91
CA GLN A 303 13.94 13.56 7.48
C GLN A 303 13.17 14.88 7.55
N TYR A 304 12.52 15.27 6.44
CA TYR A 304 11.66 16.46 6.38
C TYR A 304 10.52 16.38 7.41
N ALA A 305 9.78 15.27 7.46
CA ALA A 305 8.67 15.09 8.39
C ALA A 305 9.13 15.20 9.86
N SER A 306 10.27 14.61 10.21
CA SER A 306 10.83 14.71 11.55
C SER A 306 11.26 16.14 11.91
N GLN A 307 11.85 16.87 10.98
CA GLN A 307 12.28 18.26 11.22
C GLN A 307 11.07 19.19 11.33
N ARG A 308 10.08 19.02 10.45
CA ARG A 308 8.82 19.75 10.48
C ARG A 308 8.12 19.59 11.83
N ASP A 309 8.02 18.36 12.34
CA ASP A 309 7.41 18.10 13.65
C ASP A 309 8.24 18.76 14.79
N ARG A 310 9.59 18.73 14.74
CA ARG A 310 10.44 19.44 15.71
C ARG A 310 10.25 20.96 15.67
N ILE A 311 10.10 21.56 14.49
CA ILE A 311 9.82 22.99 14.35
C ILE A 311 8.44 23.30 14.93
N ALA A 312 7.44 22.45 14.70
CA ALA A 312 6.12 22.60 15.30
C ALA A 312 6.16 22.53 16.83
N ASP A 313 6.96 21.62 17.40
CA ASP A 313 7.13 21.49 18.85
C ASP A 313 7.85 22.72 19.45
N THR A 314 8.79 23.32 18.72
CA THR A 314 9.60 24.45 19.21
C THR A 314 8.91 25.80 19.02
N LEU A 315 8.30 26.03 17.86
CA LEU A 315 7.74 27.32 17.45
C LEU A 315 6.22 27.35 17.43
N GLY A 316 5.56 26.22 17.62
CA GLY A 316 4.12 26.06 17.45
C GLY A 316 3.70 25.83 16.00
N LEU A 317 2.63 25.07 15.82
CA LEU A 317 2.06 24.73 14.50
C LEU A 317 1.69 25.96 13.67
N GLU A 318 1.24 27.06 14.30
CA GLU A 318 0.90 28.29 13.59
C GLU A 318 2.08 28.88 12.81
N ASN A 319 3.29 28.79 13.38
CA ASN A 319 4.48 29.31 12.71
C ASN A 319 4.95 28.39 11.58
N VAL A 320 4.72 27.08 11.70
CA VAL A 320 4.86 26.15 10.56
C VAL A 320 3.86 26.53 9.45
N GLU A 321 2.62 26.83 9.78
CA GLU A 321 1.62 27.22 8.79
C GLU A 321 1.94 28.56 8.11
N LYS A 322 2.47 29.54 8.85
CA LYS A 322 3.00 30.79 8.28
C LYS A 322 4.18 30.55 7.34
N SER A 323 5.02 29.56 7.63
CA SER A 323 6.12 29.14 6.74
C SER A 323 5.62 28.60 5.40
N LEU A 324 4.43 28.00 5.39
CA LEU A 324 3.79 27.41 4.21
C LEU A 324 2.82 28.36 3.49
N ARG A 325 2.87 29.67 3.76
CA ARG A 325 1.95 30.66 3.15
C ARG A 325 2.05 30.75 1.62
N HIS A 326 3.16 30.31 1.05
CA HIS A 326 3.42 30.35 -0.40
C HIS A 326 2.91 29.13 -1.14
N MET A 327 2.58 28.06 -0.43
CA MET A 327 1.85 26.96 -1.04
C MET A 327 0.41 27.41 -1.34
N PRO A 328 -0.20 26.89 -2.42
CA PRO A 328 -1.62 27.09 -2.68
C PRO A 328 -2.47 26.76 -1.44
N ASP A 329 -3.66 27.33 -1.41
CA ASP A 329 -4.63 26.97 -0.39
C ASP A 329 -5.19 25.58 -0.72
N LEU A 330 -4.58 24.55 -0.15
CA LEU A 330 -4.95 23.16 -0.35
C LEU A 330 -5.83 22.69 0.80
N ARG A 331 -6.87 21.96 0.46
CA ARG A 331 -7.75 21.26 1.41
C ARG A 331 -6.96 20.42 2.42
N SER A 332 -5.84 19.83 2.00
CA SER A 332 -4.99 18.99 2.87
C SER A 332 -4.42 19.71 4.10
N ARG A 333 -4.46 21.05 4.15
CA ARG A 333 -4.18 21.83 5.37
C ARG A 333 -5.08 21.40 6.54
N THR A 334 -6.31 20.95 6.26
CA THR A 334 -7.25 20.45 7.27
C THR A 334 -6.87 19.07 7.84
N TRP A 335 -6.01 18.28 7.16
CA TRP A 335 -5.68 16.92 7.56
C TRP A 335 -4.56 16.88 8.62
N ARG A 336 -4.81 17.43 9.81
CA ARG A 336 -3.79 17.67 10.85
C ARG A 336 -3.01 16.42 11.26
N ASN A 337 -3.68 15.26 11.28
CA ASN A 337 -3.09 13.99 11.70
C ASN A 337 -2.67 13.07 10.53
N SER A 338 -2.72 13.56 9.28
CA SER A 338 -2.40 12.75 8.11
C SER A 338 -0.93 12.88 7.73
N TRP A 339 -0.25 11.75 7.52
CA TRP A 339 1.09 11.74 6.91
C TRP A 339 1.06 12.29 5.48
N LYS A 340 -0.07 12.11 4.77
CA LYS A 340 -0.27 12.58 3.39
C LYS A 340 -0.25 14.11 3.30
N ARG A 341 -0.70 14.85 4.34
CA ARG A 341 -0.55 16.32 4.42
C ARG A 341 0.92 16.72 4.32
N ILE A 342 1.76 16.09 5.14
CA ILE A 342 3.20 16.38 5.20
C ILE A 342 3.85 15.97 3.86
N MET A 343 3.40 14.88 3.25
CA MET A 343 3.89 14.45 1.94
C MET A 343 3.51 15.42 0.83
N ASN A 344 2.28 15.96 0.81
CA ASN A 344 1.87 17.01 -0.13
C ASN A 344 2.80 18.22 -0.04
N GLU A 345 3.06 18.69 1.19
CA GLU A 345 3.98 19.81 1.43
C GLU A 345 5.38 19.50 0.89
N PHE A 346 5.93 18.33 1.25
CA PHE A 346 7.24 17.89 0.79
C PHE A 346 7.33 17.82 -0.73
N MET A 347 6.38 17.14 -1.38
CA MET A 347 6.38 16.97 -2.82
C MET A 347 6.23 18.30 -3.56
N PHE A 348 5.35 19.18 -3.09
CA PHE A 348 5.17 20.51 -3.66
C PHE A 348 6.45 21.34 -3.57
N MET A 349 7.03 21.45 -2.38
CA MET A 349 8.27 22.20 -2.19
C MET A 349 9.44 21.59 -2.95
N GLN A 350 9.45 20.27 -3.16
CA GLN A 350 10.54 19.61 -3.88
C GLN A 350 10.33 19.56 -5.40
N GLY A 351 9.19 20.00 -5.92
CA GLY A 351 8.85 19.83 -7.34
C GLY A 351 8.69 18.36 -7.72
N MET A 352 8.40 17.50 -6.75
CA MET A 352 8.31 16.05 -6.92
C MET A 352 6.95 15.62 -7.43
N TYR A 353 6.93 14.46 -8.06
CA TYR A 353 5.74 13.84 -8.65
C TYR A 353 5.82 12.32 -8.54
N MET A 354 4.72 11.65 -8.86
CA MET A 354 4.64 10.20 -9.01
C MET A 354 4.15 9.84 -10.42
N VAL A 355 4.45 8.63 -10.88
CA VAL A 355 3.78 8.06 -12.07
C VAL A 355 2.42 7.51 -11.65
N TYR A 356 1.41 7.86 -12.42
CA TYR A 356 0.04 7.35 -12.30
C TYR A 356 -0.38 6.63 -13.57
N VAL A 357 -1.41 5.80 -13.44
CA VAL A 357 -2.05 5.10 -14.56
C VAL A 357 -3.39 5.74 -14.90
N SER A 358 -3.77 5.66 -16.18
CA SER A 358 -5.02 6.21 -16.74
C SER A 358 -5.53 5.32 -17.88
N PHE A 359 -5.66 4.02 -17.63
CA PHE A 359 -6.23 3.08 -18.61
C PHE A 359 -7.72 3.33 -18.88
N PRO A 360 -8.26 2.82 -20.01
CA PRO A 360 -9.69 2.91 -20.30
C PRO A 360 -10.57 2.44 -19.15
N ASN A 361 -11.70 3.14 -18.96
CA ASN A 361 -12.64 2.94 -17.84
C ASN A 361 -12.02 3.13 -16.44
N GLU A 362 -10.86 3.80 -16.39
CA GLU A 362 -10.06 4.03 -15.18
C GLU A 362 -9.62 2.72 -14.50
N THR A 363 -9.60 1.62 -15.26
CA THR A 363 -9.16 0.31 -14.79
C THR A 363 -7.73 0.39 -14.24
N SER A 364 -7.50 -0.22 -13.10
CA SER A 364 -6.29 0.04 -12.32
C SER A 364 -5.70 -1.22 -11.68
N PHE A 365 -4.59 -1.03 -10.96
CA PHE A 365 -3.86 -2.11 -10.28
C PHE A 365 -4.15 -2.16 -8.78
N SER A 366 -4.80 -1.14 -8.23
CA SER A 366 -5.42 -1.15 -6.90
C SER A 366 -6.72 -0.35 -6.89
N THR A 367 -7.58 -0.67 -5.92
CA THR A 367 -8.84 0.03 -5.67
C THR A 367 -8.97 0.26 -4.16
N ASN A 368 -9.58 1.38 -3.77
CA ASN A 368 -9.86 1.66 -2.37
C ASN A 368 -11.36 1.54 -2.12
N HIS A 369 -11.74 0.66 -1.20
CA HIS A 369 -13.14 0.42 -0.85
C HIS A 369 -13.74 1.52 0.03
N TYR A 370 -12.91 2.46 0.47
CA TYR A 370 -13.24 3.63 1.29
C TYR A 370 -14.06 3.23 2.51
N GLU A 371 -13.64 2.12 3.14
CA GLU A 371 -14.29 1.56 4.32
C GLU A 371 -14.23 2.57 5.48
N GLU A 372 -15.24 2.59 6.33
CA GLU A 372 -15.35 3.60 7.39
C GLU A 372 -14.15 3.60 8.33
N GLY A 373 -13.59 4.79 8.60
CA GLY A 373 -12.36 4.95 9.36
C GLY A 373 -12.04 6.42 9.67
N VAL A 374 -10.78 6.69 10.03
CA VAL A 374 -10.33 8.05 10.43
C VAL A 374 -10.58 9.08 9.31
N HIS A 375 -10.49 8.66 8.05
CA HIS A 375 -10.67 9.53 6.89
C HIS A 375 -12.14 9.79 6.52
N THR A 376 -13.08 9.04 7.10
CA THR A 376 -14.53 9.20 6.82
C THR A 376 -15.25 10.06 7.86
N VAL A 377 -14.58 10.47 8.94
CA VAL A 377 -15.16 11.30 10.01
C VAL A 377 -14.45 12.66 10.10
N ALA A 378 -15.18 13.70 10.47
CA ALA A 378 -14.58 15.01 10.72
C ALA A 378 -13.67 14.96 11.95
N ASP A 379 -12.58 15.74 11.93
CA ASP A 379 -11.63 15.83 13.05
C ASP A 379 -12.37 16.06 14.39
N GLY A 380 -12.08 15.23 15.38
CA GLY A 380 -12.68 15.31 16.73
C GLY A 380 -13.97 14.50 16.94
N HIS A 381 -14.50 13.84 15.91
CA HIS A 381 -15.66 12.95 16.05
C HIS A 381 -15.25 11.51 16.36
N GLU A 382 -16.15 10.76 17.01
CA GLU A 382 -15.93 9.34 17.32
C GLU A 382 -15.84 8.51 16.03
N ILE A 383 -14.76 7.75 15.90
CA ILE A 383 -14.53 6.89 14.73
C ILE A 383 -15.36 5.63 14.92
N LYS A 384 -16.53 5.56 14.29
CA LYS A 384 -17.24 4.29 14.12
C LYS A 384 -16.49 3.48 13.06
N MET A 385 -15.95 2.34 13.46
CA MET A 385 -15.37 1.39 12.52
C MET A 385 -16.27 0.18 12.43
N SER A 386 -16.87 0.00 11.25
CA SER A 386 -17.54 -1.24 10.90
C SER A 386 -16.48 -2.29 10.57
N ASP A 387 -16.60 -3.47 11.18
CA ASP A 387 -15.82 -4.64 10.75
C ASP A 387 -16.42 -5.32 9.52
N LYS A 388 -17.68 -5.02 9.19
CA LYS A 388 -18.37 -5.54 8.02
C LYS A 388 -17.94 -4.79 6.77
N LEU A 389 -17.73 -5.54 5.69
CA LEU A 389 -17.56 -4.97 4.35
C LEU A 389 -18.79 -4.16 3.96
N ARG A 390 -18.55 -3.06 3.26
CA ARG A 390 -19.62 -2.31 2.64
C ARG A 390 -20.38 -3.18 1.62
N PRO A 391 -21.72 -3.25 1.70
CA PRO A 391 -22.53 -3.94 0.69
C PRO A 391 -22.30 -3.35 -0.72
N PRO A 392 -22.36 -4.16 -1.78
CA PRO A 392 -22.12 -3.70 -3.16
C PRO A 392 -22.91 -2.46 -3.57
N GLU A 393 -24.16 -2.34 -3.09
CA GLU A 393 -25.06 -1.21 -3.36
C GLU A 393 -24.65 0.09 -2.67
N LEU A 394 -23.84 0.03 -1.61
CA LEU A 394 -23.35 1.19 -0.89
C LEU A 394 -21.93 1.60 -1.29
N VAL A 395 -21.22 0.78 -2.08
CA VAL A 395 -19.84 1.03 -2.53
C VAL A 395 -19.71 2.43 -3.14
N ASP A 396 -18.69 3.15 -2.69
CA ASP A 396 -18.47 4.53 -3.11
C ASP A 396 -17.71 4.57 -4.43
N LYS A 397 -18.47 4.73 -5.51
CA LYS A 397 -17.96 4.75 -6.89
C LYS A 397 -16.97 5.89 -7.18
N ARG A 398 -16.90 6.90 -6.30
CA ARG A 398 -15.92 7.99 -6.39
C ARG A 398 -14.50 7.52 -6.03
N PHE A 399 -14.38 6.49 -5.21
CA PHE A 399 -13.08 5.99 -4.73
C PHE A 399 -12.74 4.61 -5.27
N THR A 400 -13.74 3.76 -5.52
CA THR A 400 -13.50 2.44 -6.12
C THR A 400 -13.34 2.52 -7.63
N VAL A 401 -12.32 1.86 -8.17
CA VAL A 401 -12.06 1.67 -9.61
C VAL A 401 -12.13 0.18 -9.98
N PRO A 402 -12.43 -0.17 -11.24
CA PRO A 402 -12.31 -1.56 -11.69
C PRO A 402 -10.84 -2.01 -11.65
N LEU A 403 -10.61 -3.28 -11.33
CA LEU A 403 -9.28 -3.90 -11.31
C LEU A 403 -9.08 -4.73 -12.57
N PHE A 404 -7.84 -4.72 -13.09
CA PHE A 404 -7.46 -5.68 -14.13
C PHE A 404 -7.52 -7.11 -13.61
N THR A 405 -7.85 -8.04 -14.49
CA THR A 405 -7.91 -9.49 -14.21
C THR A 405 -6.78 -10.23 -14.91
N LEU A 406 -6.65 -11.53 -14.66
CA LEU A 406 -5.68 -12.37 -15.39
C LEU A 406 -6.01 -12.49 -16.89
N GLU A 407 -7.27 -12.29 -17.30
CA GLU A 407 -7.68 -12.29 -18.70
C GLU A 407 -7.08 -11.10 -19.46
N ASP A 408 -6.91 -9.97 -18.77
CA ASP A 408 -6.35 -8.74 -19.33
C ASP A 408 -4.82 -8.80 -19.49
N LYS A 409 -4.15 -9.79 -18.89
CA LYS A 409 -2.68 -9.87 -18.77
C LYS A 409 -1.95 -9.60 -20.09
N ARG A 410 -2.36 -10.27 -21.16
CA ARG A 410 -1.68 -10.17 -22.46
C ARG A 410 -1.77 -8.75 -23.03
N THR A 411 -2.94 -8.14 -22.94
CA THR A 411 -3.21 -6.80 -23.47
C THR A 411 -2.48 -5.75 -22.64
N VAL A 412 -2.63 -5.80 -21.31
CA VAL A 412 -1.99 -4.87 -20.38
C VAL A 412 -0.48 -4.91 -20.53
N LEU A 413 0.14 -6.10 -20.52
CA LEU A 413 1.59 -6.21 -20.68
C LEU A 413 2.05 -5.67 -22.03
N LYS A 414 1.30 -5.91 -23.12
CA LYS A 414 1.63 -5.36 -24.44
C LYS A 414 1.62 -3.84 -24.43
N ASP A 415 0.60 -3.22 -23.83
CA ASP A 415 0.49 -1.76 -23.75
C ASP A 415 1.60 -1.15 -22.90
N LEU A 416 1.92 -1.77 -21.75
CA LEU A 416 3.04 -1.37 -20.91
C LEU A 416 4.39 -1.47 -21.65
N HIS A 417 4.63 -2.54 -22.42
CA HIS A 417 5.84 -2.67 -23.23
C HIS A 417 5.92 -1.59 -24.33
N ARG A 418 4.79 -1.29 -24.98
CA ARG A 418 4.70 -0.21 -25.98
C ARG A 418 5.04 1.14 -25.36
N LEU A 419 4.49 1.45 -24.18
CA LEU A 419 4.77 2.67 -23.44
C LEU A 419 6.25 2.78 -23.04
N ALA A 420 6.83 1.71 -22.49
CA ALA A 420 8.25 1.69 -22.14
C ALA A 420 9.14 1.92 -23.37
N SER A 421 8.83 1.26 -24.49
CA SER A 421 9.57 1.45 -25.74
C SER A 421 9.47 2.89 -26.25
N GLY A 422 8.27 3.48 -26.23
CA GLY A 422 8.06 4.88 -26.63
C GLY A 422 8.80 5.89 -25.75
N ILE A 423 8.85 5.65 -24.43
CA ILE A 423 9.63 6.46 -23.49
C ILE A 423 11.12 6.35 -23.84
N MET A 424 11.66 5.14 -24.00
CA MET A 424 13.07 4.91 -24.33
C MET A 424 13.46 5.49 -25.69
N ASP A 425 12.61 5.34 -26.70
CA ASP A 425 12.85 5.89 -28.05
C ASP A 425 12.86 7.42 -28.02
N SER A 426 11.94 8.05 -27.27
CA SER A 426 11.92 9.50 -27.10
C SER A 426 13.25 10.00 -26.54
N MET A 427 13.83 9.31 -25.54
CA MET A 427 15.08 9.72 -24.90
C MET A 427 16.28 9.76 -25.84
N ASN A 428 16.30 8.91 -26.86
CA ASN A 428 17.40 8.85 -27.82
C ASN A 428 17.35 9.98 -28.87
N THR A 429 16.34 10.85 -28.81
CA THR A 429 16.19 12.00 -29.72
C THR A 429 16.86 13.27 -29.16
N VAL A 430 17.52 14.02 -30.04
CA VAL A 430 18.13 15.32 -29.69
C VAL A 430 17.04 16.33 -29.36
N GLY A 431 17.10 16.94 -28.17
CA GLY A 431 16.08 17.88 -27.69
C GLY A 431 14.90 17.21 -26.98
N TRP A 432 15.14 16.04 -26.38
CA TRP A 432 14.19 15.25 -25.60
C TRP A 432 13.19 16.09 -24.78
N ARG A 433 11.92 15.75 -24.91
CA ARG A 433 10.86 16.13 -23.98
C ARG A 433 10.14 14.86 -23.56
N ASP A 434 9.85 14.76 -22.27
CA ASP A 434 9.09 13.63 -21.74
C ASP A 434 7.71 13.55 -22.45
N PRO A 435 7.34 12.39 -23.01
CA PRO A 435 6.08 12.25 -23.73
C PRO A 435 4.86 12.23 -22.80
N LEU A 436 5.03 12.08 -21.49
CA LEU A 436 3.90 11.92 -20.58
C LEU A 436 3.34 13.28 -20.13
N PRO A 437 2.00 13.41 -20.05
CA PRO A 437 1.39 14.58 -19.45
C PRO A 437 1.80 14.72 -17.98
N VAL A 438 1.88 15.97 -17.54
CA VAL A 438 2.22 16.33 -16.17
C VAL A 438 1.04 17.07 -15.57
N VAL A 439 0.59 16.62 -14.40
CA VAL A 439 -0.50 17.23 -13.64
C VAL A 439 0.09 17.81 -12.36
N ASN A 440 -0.20 19.08 -12.08
CA ASN A 440 0.26 19.78 -10.89
C ASN A 440 -0.63 19.49 -9.67
N ILE A 441 -0.25 20.00 -8.50
CA ILE A 441 -0.98 19.76 -7.24
C ILE A 441 -2.44 20.29 -7.24
N LEU A 442 -2.77 21.20 -8.16
CA LEU A 442 -4.11 21.77 -8.34
C LEU A 442 -4.99 20.97 -9.32
N HIS A 443 -4.52 19.77 -9.72
CA HIS A 443 -5.21 18.88 -10.67
C HIS A 443 -5.30 19.46 -12.10
N GLU A 444 -4.38 20.37 -12.44
CA GLU A 444 -4.29 21.02 -13.75
C GLU A 444 -3.10 20.47 -14.54
N LEU A 445 -3.21 20.44 -15.88
CA LEU A 445 -2.10 20.12 -16.76
C LEU A 445 -1.02 21.20 -16.65
N GLU A 446 0.24 20.78 -16.46
CA GLU A 446 1.42 21.65 -16.37
C GLU A 446 2.03 21.84 -17.78
N PRO A 447 1.87 23.01 -18.43
CA PRO A 447 2.32 23.22 -19.80
C PRO A 447 3.85 23.16 -19.94
N GLN A 448 4.58 23.49 -18.87
CA GLN A 448 6.04 23.42 -18.84
C GLN A 448 6.56 22.01 -18.50
N GLY A 449 5.67 21.03 -18.36
CA GLY A 449 6.00 19.65 -18.01
C GLY A 449 6.72 19.53 -16.67
N LYS A 450 7.62 18.55 -16.55
CA LYS A 450 8.39 18.29 -15.32
C LYS A 450 9.23 19.49 -14.89
N GLU A 451 9.75 20.23 -15.87
CA GLU A 451 10.59 21.41 -15.61
C GLU A 451 9.79 22.52 -14.91
N GLY A 452 8.52 22.69 -15.27
CA GLY A 452 7.61 23.59 -14.56
C GLY A 452 7.47 23.25 -13.08
N LEU A 453 7.26 21.97 -12.77
CA LEU A 453 7.18 21.51 -11.38
C LEU A 453 8.50 21.74 -10.63
N ARG A 454 9.65 21.49 -11.28
CA ARG A 454 10.98 21.69 -10.69
C ARG A 454 11.25 23.16 -10.37
N VAL A 455 11.06 24.06 -11.34
CA VAL A 455 11.28 25.50 -11.18
C VAL A 455 10.37 26.05 -10.07
N ASN A 456 9.09 25.63 -10.06
CA ASN A 456 8.17 25.98 -8.99
C ASN A 456 8.67 25.46 -7.64
N GLY A 457 9.09 24.20 -7.55
CA GLY A 457 9.67 23.62 -6.33
C GLY A 457 10.87 24.41 -5.81
N GLU A 458 11.89 24.66 -6.64
CA GLU A 458 13.09 25.43 -6.27
C GLU A 458 12.74 26.81 -5.71
N ARG A 459 11.83 27.54 -6.37
CA ARG A 459 11.33 28.83 -5.89
C ARG A 459 10.67 28.71 -4.51
N GLN A 460 9.87 27.67 -4.31
CA GLN A 460 9.16 27.44 -3.05
C GLN A 460 10.11 27.07 -1.91
N LYS A 461 11.18 26.28 -2.18
CA LYS A 461 12.23 26.00 -1.18
C LYS A 461 12.91 27.27 -0.71
N MET A 462 13.28 28.16 -1.64
CA MET A 462 13.92 29.43 -1.28
C MET A 462 12.99 30.27 -0.39
N LEU A 463 11.72 30.43 -0.78
CA LEU A 463 10.73 31.17 -0.01
C LEU A 463 10.46 30.57 1.38
N TRP A 464 10.41 29.23 1.46
CA TRP A 464 10.24 28.52 2.73
C TRP A 464 11.45 28.73 3.64
N ARG A 465 12.66 28.50 3.12
CA ARG A 465 13.92 28.72 3.86
C ARG A 465 14.00 30.13 4.42
N ASP A 466 13.76 31.15 3.58
CA ASP A 466 13.82 32.55 3.99
C ASP A 466 12.75 32.86 5.06
N THR A 467 11.56 32.26 4.96
CA THR A 467 10.53 32.43 5.99
C THR A 467 10.94 31.79 7.31
N VAL A 468 11.46 30.56 7.29
CA VAL A 468 11.81 29.89 8.53
C VAL A 468 13.06 30.50 9.16
N LEU A 469 14.03 31.00 8.37
CA LEU A 469 15.16 31.81 8.86
C LEU A 469 14.66 33.06 9.61
N ASN A 470 13.68 33.77 9.02
CA ASN A 470 13.07 34.93 9.68
C ASN A 470 12.34 34.57 10.98
N LEU A 471 11.70 33.39 11.05
CA LEU A 471 11.01 32.93 12.25
C LEU A 471 11.96 32.44 13.36
N LEU A 472 13.09 31.86 12.98
CA LEU A 472 14.07 31.26 13.89
C LEU A 472 15.20 32.21 14.32
N GLY A 473 15.34 33.36 13.64
CA GLY A 473 16.50 34.23 13.75
C GLY A 473 17.73 33.59 13.08
N GLU A 474 18.52 34.40 12.37
CA GLU A 474 19.61 33.93 11.50
C GLU A 474 20.67 33.02 12.20
N ASN A 475 20.76 33.08 13.54
CA ASN A 475 21.79 32.37 14.32
C ASN A 475 21.43 30.95 14.78
N SER A 476 20.21 30.46 14.55
CA SER A 476 19.79 29.11 14.99
C SER A 476 19.70 28.07 13.86
N TRP A 477 19.98 28.49 12.63
CA TRP A 477 19.97 27.65 11.43
C TRP A 477 21.37 27.08 11.14
N SER A 478 21.61 25.81 11.42
CA SER A 478 22.76 25.10 10.87
C SER A 478 22.45 24.62 9.46
N GLU A 479 23.39 24.80 8.52
CA GLU A 479 23.32 24.43 7.08
C GLU A 479 23.13 22.92 6.79
N THR A 480 22.70 22.13 7.77
CA THR A 480 22.63 20.66 7.72
C THR A 480 21.24 20.12 7.35
N ILE A 481 20.40 20.91 6.68
CA ILE A 481 19.08 20.46 6.21
C ILE A 481 19.09 20.40 4.67
N PRO A 482 19.03 19.19 4.05
CA PRO A 482 19.09 18.98 2.61
C PRO A 482 17.93 19.58 1.79
#